data_AF-A0A4Q6GBQ1-F1
#
_entry.id   AF-A0A4Q6GBQ1-F1
#
_cell.length_a   1.000
_cell.length_b   1.000
_cell.length_c   1.000
_cell.angle_alpha   90.00
_cell.angle_beta   90.00
_cell.angle_gamma   90.00
#
_symmetry.space_group_name_H-M   'P 1'
#
loop_
_entity.id
_entity.type
_entity.pdbx_description
1 polymer ?
#
loop_
_entity_poly.entity_id
_entity_poly.type
_entity_poly.pdbx_seq_one_letter_code
_entity_poly.pdbx_strand_id
1 'polypeptide(L)'
;MTAAALPASVPANSPRRVLFASMIGTTIEFFDFYIYATAAVLVFPALFFPQADPGAATLQSLATFALAFFARPVGSALFGHFGDRVGRKATLVAALLTMGLSTIAIGLLPTYASIGVLAPLLLALCRFGQGLGLGGEWGGAVLLATENAPPGKHAWYGM
;
A
#
# COMPACT_ATOMS: atom_id res chain seq x y z
N MET A 1 -42.64 26.87 22.62
CA MET A 1 -42.00 26.49 21.34
C MET A 1 -40.51 26.77 21.46
N THR A 2 -39.72 25.78 21.89
CA THR A 2 -38.26 25.87 21.98
C THR A 2 -37.67 25.54 20.60
N ALA A 3 -37.02 26.52 19.98
CA ALA A 3 -36.32 26.33 18.71
C ALA A 3 -35.11 25.42 18.92
N ALA A 4 -35.10 24.27 18.26
CA ALA A 4 -33.96 23.36 18.26
C ALA A 4 -32.81 23.99 17.45
N ALA A 5 -31.64 24.14 18.07
CA ALA A 5 -30.43 24.60 17.39
C ALA A 5 -29.97 23.53 16.37
N LEU A 6 -29.76 23.94 15.12
CA LEU A 6 -29.19 23.09 14.09
C LEU A 6 -27.75 22.70 14.48
N PRO A 7 -27.33 21.43 14.32
CA PRO A 7 -25.98 21.02 14.66
C PRO A 7 -24.95 21.75 13.79
N ALA A 8 -23.90 22.28 14.42
CA ALA A 8 -22.80 22.93 13.73
C ALA A 8 -22.17 21.98 12.71
N SER A 9 -22.08 22.42 11.45
CA SER A 9 -21.45 21.66 10.37
C SER A 9 -19.99 21.38 10.72
N VAL A 10 -19.63 20.10 10.82
CA VAL A 10 -18.23 19.66 10.96
C VAL A 10 -17.40 20.32 9.84
N PRO A 11 -16.27 20.99 10.14
CA PRO A 11 -15.48 21.64 9.10
C PRO A 11 -14.94 20.57 8.14
N ALA A 12 -15.48 20.57 6.92
CA ALA A 12 -14.99 19.71 5.84
C ALA A 12 -13.56 20.14 5.45
N ASN A 13 -12.65 19.18 5.29
CA ASN A 13 -11.29 19.48 4.83
C ASN A 13 -11.34 20.20 3.46
N SER A 14 -10.48 21.20 3.26
CA SER A 14 -10.49 21.95 2.01
C SER A 14 -10.16 21.03 0.82
N PRO A 15 -10.88 21.13 -0.32
CA PRO A 15 -10.65 20.27 -1.48
C PRO A 15 -9.21 20.27 -1.97
N ARG A 16 -8.52 21.42 -1.90
CA ARG A 16 -7.09 21.55 -2.23
C ARG A 16 -6.19 20.72 -1.32
N ARG A 17 -6.48 20.66 -0.02
CA ARG A 17 -5.69 19.88 0.95
C ARG A 17 -5.88 18.39 0.74
N VAL A 18 -7.11 17.96 0.42
CA VAL A 18 -7.43 16.56 0.09
C VAL A 18 -6.69 16.16 -1.19
N LEU A 19 -6.79 16.95 -2.26
CA LEU A 19 -6.12 16.69 -3.53
C LEU A 19 -4.60 16.56 -3.38
N PHE A 20 -3.98 17.48 -2.65
CA PHE A 20 -2.54 17.47 -2.43
C PHE A 20 -2.09 16.25 -1.60
N ALA A 21 -2.85 15.88 -0.57
CA ALA A 21 -2.57 14.69 0.23
C ALA A 21 -2.69 13.40 -0.61
N SER A 22 -3.71 13.29 -1.45
CA SER A 22 -3.87 12.15 -2.37
C SER A 22 -2.71 12.06 -3.37
N MET A 23 -2.30 13.19 -3.96
CA MET A 23 -1.19 13.22 -4.92
C MET A 23 0.13 12.77 -4.28
N ILE A 24 0.40 13.18 -3.04
CA ILE A 24 1.58 12.72 -2.29
C ILE A 24 1.51 11.21 -2.03
N GLY A 25 0.37 10.70 -1.56
CA GLY A 25 0.18 9.27 -1.31
C GLY A 25 0.46 8.43 -2.56
N THR A 26 -0.18 8.77 -3.67
CA THR A 26 0.05 8.12 -4.97
C THR A 26 1.51 8.22 -5.43
N THR A 27 2.17 9.37 -5.22
CA THR A 27 3.59 9.52 -5.59
C THR A 27 4.48 8.58 -4.78
N ILE A 28 4.23 8.47 -3.46
CA ILE A 28 4.99 7.57 -2.58
C ILE A 28 4.76 6.11 -2.98
N GLU A 29 3.53 5.72 -3.32
CA GLU A 29 3.21 4.40 -3.82
C GLU A 29 4.03 4.05 -5.07
N PHE A 30 3.98 4.90 -6.10
CA PHE A 30 4.70 4.61 -7.34
C PHE A 30 6.21 4.58 -7.10
N PHE A 31 6.71 5.49 -6.25
CA PHE A 31 8.12 5.49 -5.87
C PHE A 31 8.53 4.17 -5.21
N ASP A 32 7.78 3.67 -4.22
CA ASP A 32 8.06 2.41 -3.55
C ASP A 32 8.02 1.22 -4.53
N PHE A 33 7.03 1.23 -5.42
CA PHE A 33 6.89 0.20 -6.44
C PHE A 33 8.08 0.18 -7.41
N TYR A 34 8.51 1.35 -7.90
CA TYR A 34 9.66 1.47 -8.81
C TYR A 34 11.00 1.14 -8.15
N ILE A 35 11.23 1.62 -6.93
CA ILE A 35 12.50 1.34 -6.24
C ILE A 35 12.61 -0.14 -5.91
N TYR A 36 11.52 -0.81 -5.50
CA TYR A 36 11.51 -2.25 -5.31
C TYR A 36 11.76 -2.98 -6.63
N ALA A 37 11.06 -2.62 -7.72
CA ALA A 37 11.24 -3.27 -9.02
C ALA A 37 12.70 -3.18 -9.50
N THR A 38 13.30 -2.00 -9.32
CA THR A 38 14.71 -1.74 -9.67
C THR A 38 15.63 -2.62 -8.81
N ALA A 39 15.41 -2.66 -7.49
CA ALA A 39 16.19 -3.51 -6.60
C ALA A 39 15.99 -5.00 -6.89
N ALA A 40 14.80 -5.43 -7.28
CA ALA A 40 14.48 -6.80 -7.63
C ALA A 40 15.26 -7.29 -8.86
N VAL A 41 15.63 -6.40 -9.77
CA VAL A 41 16.45 -6.74 -10.94
C VAL A 41 17.94 -6.58 -10.65
N LEU A 42 18.34 -5.52 -9.95
CA LEU A 42 19.76 -5.13 -9.84
C LEU A 42 20.45 -5.60 -8.57
N VAL A 43 19.72 -5.84 -7.48
CA VAL A 43 20.29 -5.99 -6.13
C VAL A 43 19.89 -7.32 -5.48
N PHE A 44 18.60 -7.61 -5.43
CA PHE A 44 18.08 -8.77 -4.70
C PHE A 44 18.52 -10.14 -5.22
N PRO A 45 18.72 -10.38 -6.54
CA PRO A 45 19.22 -11.66 -7.03
C PRO A 45 20.54 -12.06 -6.37
N ALA A 46 21.46 -11.10 -6.20
CA ALA A 46 22.75 -11.33 -5.56
C ALA A 46 22.68 -11.44 -4.02
N LEU A 47 21.80 -10.67 -3.37
CA LEU A 47 21.73 -10.62 -1.90
C LEU A 47 20.87 -11.71 -1.26
N PHE A 48 19.78 -12.10 -1.92
CA PHE A 48 18.75 -12.97 -1.36
C PHE A 48 18.66 -14.33 -2.06
N PHE A 49 19.14 -14.45 -3.30
CA PHE A 49 19.08 -15.68 -4.10
C PHE A 49 20.45 -16.15 -4.66
N PRO A 50 21.58 -16.02 -3.92
CA PRO A 50 22.92 -16.26 -4.49
C PRO A 50 23.20 -17.73 -4.85
N GLN A 51 22.37 -18.68 -4.42
CA GLN A 51 22.55 -20.11 -4.72
C GLN A 51 21.94 -20.54 -6.06
N ALA A 52 21.06 -19.72 -6.64
CA ALA A 52 20.45 -20.01 -7.93
C ALA A 52 21.38 -19.59 -9.07
N ASP A 53 21.21 -20.19 -10.25
CA ASP A 53 21.85 -19.65 -11.46
C ASP A 53 21.36 -18.21 -11.74
N PRO A 54 22.13 -17.38 -12.46
CA PRO A 54 21.80 -15.96 -12.63
C PRO A 54 20.39 -15.68 -13.18
N GLY A 55 19.91 -16.54 -14.08
CA GLY A 55 18.57 -16.42 -14.64
C GLY A 55 17.49 -16.75 -13.62
N ALA A 56 17.65 -17.88 -12.92
CA ALA A 56 16.73 -18.30 -11.86
C ALA A 56 16.71 -17.33 -10.68
N ALA A 57 17.85 -16.77 -10.25
CA ALA A 57 17.92 -15.79 -9.17
C ALA A 57 17.12 -14.52 -9.50
N THR A 58 17.22 -14.06 -10.74
CA THR A 58 16.44 -12.92 -11.25
C THR A 58 14.94 -13.25 -11.26
N LEU A 59 14.58 -14.44 -11.75
CA LEU A 59 13.18 -14.89 -11.79
C LEU A 59 12.58 -15.02 -10.38
N GLN A 60 13.32 -15.58 -9.43
CA GLN A 60 12.90 -15.70 -8.03
C GLN A 60 12.69 -14.33 -7.38
N SER A 61 13.58 -13.38 -7.65
CA SER A 61 13.46 -12.00 -7.20
C SER A 61 12.26 -11.27 -7.83
N LEU A 62 11.98 -11.49 -9.12
CA LEU A 62 10.76 -10.97 -9.75
C LEU A 62 9.49 -11.68 -9.23
N ALA A 63 9.60 -12.94 -8.80
CA ALA A 63 8.49 -13.65 -8.18
C ALA A 63 8.14 -13.04 -6.81
N THR A 64 9.11 -12.57 -6.02
CA THR A 64 8.79 -11.83 -4.79
C THR A 64 8.09 -10.51 -5.09
N PHE A 65 8.50 -9.81 -6.14
CA PHE A 65 7.81 -8.62 -6.61
C PHE A 65 6.34 -8.90 -6.95
N ALA A 66 6.06 -10.04 -7.61
CA ALA A 66 4.72 -10.46 -7.98
C ALA A 66 3.81 -10.70 -6.76
N LEU A 67 4.35 -11.09 -5.60
CA LEU A 67 3.56 -11.32 -4.38
C LEU A 67 2.73 -10.10 -3.95
N ALA A 68 3.23 -8.88 -4.20
CA ALA A 68 2.47 -7.68 -3.87
C ALA A 68 1.13 -7.59 -4.61
N PHE A 69 1.04 -8.12 -5.83
CA PHE A 69 -0.20 -8.11 -6.60
C PHE A 69 -1.25 -9.06 -6.02
N PHE A 70 -0.83 -10.18 -5.44
CA PHE A 70 -1.73 -11.09 -4.71
C PHE A 70 -2.13 -10.51 -3.35
N ALA A 71 -1.21 -9.80 -2.70
CA ALA A 71 -1.49 -9.15 -1.43
C ALA A 71 -2.50 -8.00 -1.57
N ARG A 72 -2.52 -7.28 -2.70
CA ARG A 72 -3.43 -6.14 -2.92
C ARG A 72 -4.92 -6.50 -2.74
N PRO A 73 -5.50 -7.53 -3.39
CA PRO A 73 -6.88 -7.95 -3.13
C PRO A 73 -7.15 -8.34 -1.67
N VAL A 74 -6.16 -8.96 -1.01
CA VAL A 74 -6.28 -9.32 0.41
C VAL A 74 -6.30 -8.07 1.29
N GLY A 75 -5.43 -7.11 0.98
CA GLY A 75 -5.37 -5.81 1.65
C GLY A 75 -6.65 -5.01 1.46
N SER A 76 -7.18 -4.95 0.25
CA SER A 76 -8.43 -4.22 -0.02
C SER A 76 -9.62 -4.82 0.73
N ALA A 77 -9.73 -6.16 0.79
CA ALA A 77 -10.76 -6.82 1.59
C ALA A 77 -10.59 -6.55 3.09
N LEU A 78 -9.36 -6.68 3.62
CA LEU A 78 -9.05 -6.50 5.03
C LEU A 78 -9.29 -5.05 5.49
N PHE A 79 -8.60 -4.10 4.86
CA PHE A 79 -8.69 -2.68 5.20
C PHE A 79 -10.02 -2.06 4.76
N GLY A 80 -10.71 -2.59 3.76
CA GLY A 80 -12.09 -2.21 3.45
C GLY A 80 -13.04 -2.55 4.61
N HIS A 81 -13.02 -3.80 5.06
CA HIS A 81 -13.85 -4.27 6.17
C HIS A 81 -13.58 -3.51 7.49
N PHE A 82 -12.32 -3.31 7.85
CA PHE A 82 -11.98 -2.50 9.03
C PHE A 82 -12.25 -1.00 8.81
N GLY A 83 -12.20 -0.51 7.57
CA GLY A 83 -12.58 0.85 7.21
C GLY A 83 -14.03 1.16 7.55
N ASP A 84 -14.93 0.22 7.25
CA ASP A 84 -16.37 0.36 7.53
C ASP A 84 -16.70 0.19 9.03
N ARG A 85 -15.92 -0.61 9.77
CA ARG A 85 -16.18 -0.88 11.20
C ARG A 85 -15.50 0.08 12.17
N VAL A 86 -14.24 0.43 11.91
CA VAL A 86 -13.38 1.19 12.85
C VAL A 86 -13.22 2.65 12.40
N GLY A 87 -13.47 2.92 11.11
CA GLY A 87 -13.45 4.25 10.53
C GLY A 87 -12.35 4.43 9.49
N ARG A 88 -12.74 4.98 8.33
CA ARG A 88 -11.91 5.11 7.13
C ARG A 88 -10.55 5.79 7.35
N LYS A 89 -10.51 6.86 8.15
CA LYS A 89 -9.27 7.61 8.42
C LYS A 89 -8.24 6.77 9.19
N ALA A 90 -8.67 6.08 10.25
CA ALA A 90 -7.77 5.28 11.07
C ALA A 90 -7.20 4.10 10.26
N THR A 91 -8.07 3.46 9.48
CA THR A 91 -7.70 2.33 8.65
C THR A 91 -6.75 2.72 7.50
N LEU A 92 -6.92 3.90 6.89
CA LEU A 92 -5.98 4.45 5.92
C LEU A 92 -4.59 4.67 6.53
N VAL A 93 -4.53 5.25 7.73
CA VAL A 93 -3.25 5.45 8.44
C VAL A 93 -2.58 4.11 8.74
N ALA A 94 -3.34 3.11 9.18
CA ALA A 94 -2.81 1.77 9.41
C ALA A 94 -2.24 1.15 8.12
N ALA A 95 -2.94 1.26 7.00
CA ALA A 95 -2.51 0.76 5.69
C ALA A 95 -1.19 1.42 5.23
N LEU A 96 -1.10 2.75 5.33
CA LEU A 96 0.12 3.51 5.01
C LEU A 96 1.30 3.14 5.93
N LEU A 97 1.04 2.93 7.22
CA LEU A 97 2.07 2.49 8.17
C LEU A 97 2.54 1.06 7.86
N THR A 98 1.63 0.15 7.52
CA THR A 98 2.00 -1.21 7.09
C THR A 98 2.92 -1.18 5.88
N MET A 99 2.61 -0.34 4.89
CA MET A 99 3.46 -0.16 3.71
C MET A 99 4.83 0.40 4.09
N GLY A 100 4.89 1.56 4.76
CA GLY A 100 6.14 2.24 5.09
C GLY A 100 7.05 1.43 6.01
N LEU A 101 6.50 0.77 7.04
CA LEU A 101 7.27 -0.12 7.92
C LEU A 101 7.85 -1.31 7.15
N SER A 102 7.11 -1.85 6.19
CA SER A 102 7.61 -2.95 5.35
C SER A 102 8.77 -2.50 4.47
N THR A 103 8.70 -1.29 3.88
CA THR A 103 9.79 -0.70 3.09
C THR A 103 11.05 -0.51 3.93
N ILE A 104 10.91 0.06 5.13
CA ILE A 104 12.04 0.25 6.06
C ILE A 104 12.62 -1.12 6.45
N ALA A 105 11.77 -2.09 6.78
CA ALA A 105 12.20 -3.43 7.16
C ALA A 105 13.02 -4.09 6.04
N ILE A 106 12.62 -3.96 4.77
CA ILE A 106 13.39 -4.48 3.61
C ILE A 106 14.82 -3.92 3.60
N GLY A 107 14.99 -2.63 3.86
CA GLY A 107 16.30 -1.99 3.92
C GLY A 107 17.18 -2.47 5.09
N LEU A 108 16.57 -3.06 6.12
CA LEU A 108 17.25 -3.58 7.31
C LEU A 108 17.43 -5.11 7.28
N LEU A 109 16.96 -5.79 6.23
CA LEU A 109 17.02 -7.25 6.18
C LEU A 109 18.48 -7.73 6.07
N PRO A 110 18.88 -8.73 6.89
CA PRO A 110 20.13 -9.43 6.67
C PRO A 110 20.08 -10.24 5.37
N THR A 111 21.25 -10.46 4.76
CA THR A 111 21.37 -11.14 3.48
C THR A 111 21.32 -12.66 3.63
N TYR A 112 21.23 -13.37 2.50
CA TYR A 112 21.29 -14.83 2.47
C TYR A 112 22.58 -15.36 3.12
N ALA A 113 23.70 -14.64 2.97
CA ALA A 113 24.97 -15.04 3.59
C ALA A 113 24.91 -15.05 5.12
N SER A 114 24.04 -14.23 5.74
CA SER A 114 23.92 -14.12 7.19
C SER A 114 22.92 -15.10 7.79
N ILE A 115 21.75 -15.28 7.16
CA ILE A 115 20.63 -16.05 7.73
C ILE A 115 20.03 -17.11 6.78
N GLY A 116 20.67 -17.35 5.64
CA GLY A 116 20.25 -18.35 4.65
C GLY A 116 18.86 -18.06 4.07
N VAL A 117 18.07 -19.13 3.90
CA VAL A 117 16.74 -19.11 3.27
C VAL A 117 15.74 -18.20 4.00
N LEU A 118 15.98 -17.86 5.27
CA LEU A 118 15.13 -16.91 5.98
C LEU A 118 15.19 -15.49 5.37
N ALA A 119 16.31 -15.10 4.75
CA ALA A 119 16.44 -13.78 4.13
C ALA A 119 15.41 -13.55 3.00
N PRO A 120 15.31 -14.39 1.96
CA PRO A 120 14.30 -14.23 0.91
C PRO A 120 12.86 -14.43 1.42
N LEU A 121 12.65 -15.23 2.47
CA LEU A 121 11.33 -15.39 3.09
C LEU A 121 10.87 -14.10 3.81
N LEU A 122 11.76 -13.45 4.55
CA LEU A 122 11.47 -12.16 5.17
C LEU A 122 11.26 -11.07 4.11
N LEU A 123 12.05 -11.07 3.04
CA LEU A 123 11.85 -10.17 1.90
C LEU A 123 10.47 -10.35 1.29
N ALA A 124 10.04 -11.61 1.07
CA ALA A 124 8.72 -11.94 0.55
C ALA A 124 7.61 -11.49 1.50
N LEU A 125 7.77 -11.69 2.82
CA LEU A 125 6.82 -11.26 3.83
C LEU A 125 6.67 -9.74 3.86
N CYS A 126 7.77 -8.99 3.84
CA CYS A 126 7.73 -7.54 3.77
C CYS A 126 7.07 -7.08 2.46
N ARG A 127 7.37 -7.72 1.33
CA ARG A 127 6.74 -7.38 0.04
C ARG A 127 5.23 -7.65 0.05
N PHE A 128 4.81 -8.73 0.69
CA PHE A 128 3.40 -9.01 0.93
C PHE A 128 2.77 -7.90 1.80
N GLY A 129 3.44 -7.49 2.88
CA GLY A 129 3.02 -6.36 3.73
C GLY A 129 2.86 -5.04 2.96
N GLN A 130 3.80 -4.70 2.08
CA GLN A 130 3.67 -3.54 1.19
C GLN A 130 2.41 -3.63 0.32
N GLY A 131 2.17 -4.78 -0.31
CA GLY A 131 0.98 -4.99 -1.14
C GLY A 131 -0.33 -4.95 -0.36
N LEU A 132 -0.36 -5.42 0.90
CA LEU A 132 -1.52 -5.30 1.78
C LEU A 132 -1.87 -3.83 2.06
N GLY A 133 -0.88 -3.05 2.50
CA GLY A 133 -1.06 -1.62 2.78
C GLY A 133 -1.58 -0.87 1.56
N LEU A 134 -1.02 -1.17 0.40
CA LEU A 134 -1.43 -0.57 -0.86
C LEU A 134 -2.87 -0.92 -1.28
N GLY A 135 -3.26 -2.19 -1.10
CA GLY A 135 -4.62 -2.63 -1.38
C GLY A 135 -5.67 -1.89 -0.54
N GLY A 136 -5.33 -1.58 0.71
CA GLY A 136 -6.19 -0.80 1.60
C GLY A 136 -6.33 0.67 1.20
N GLU A 137 -5.25 1.29 0.74
CA GLU A 137 -5.26 2.68 0.29
C GLU A 137 -6.14 2.88 -0.96
N TRP A 138 -5.93 2.06 -1.99
CA TRP A 138 -6.69 2.17 -3.26
C TRP A 138 -8.18 1.94 -3.07
N GLY A 139 -8.56 0.88 -2.34
CA GLY A 139 -9.96 0.57 -2.08
C GLY A 139 -10.68 1.67 -1.29
N GLY A 140 -10.01 2.23 -0.28
CA GLY A 140 -10.57 3.32 0.53
C GLY A 140 -10.68 4.65 -0.23
N ALA A 141 -9.67 4.98 -1.05
CA ALA A 141 -9.62 6.23 -1.81
C ALA A 141 -10.69 6.28 -2.91
N VAL A 142 -10.85 5.19 -3.68
CA VAL A 142 -11.88 5.09 -4.73
C VAL A 142 -13.28 5.16 -4.14
N LEU A 143 -13.55 4.49 -3.02
CA LEU A 143 -14.85 4.59 -2.34
C LEU A 143 -15.11 6.01 -1.83
N LEU A 144 -14.13 6.65 -1.20
CA LEU A 144 -14.29 8.02 -0.71
C LEU A 144 -14.55 9.00 -1.87
N ALA A 145 -13.84 8.84 -2.99
CA ALA A 145 -14.01 9.69 -4.16
C ALA A 145 -15.38 9.50 -4.83
N THR A 146 -15.86 8.24 -4.93
CA THR A 146 -17.18 7.91 -5.49
C THR A 146 -18.34 8.29 -4.58
N GLU A 147 -18.19 8.19 -3.26
CA GLU A 147 -19.17 8.63 -2.25
C GLU A 147 -19.35 10.15 -2.22
N ASN A 148 -18.28 10.90 -2.49
CA ASN A 148 -18.30 12.37 -2.56
C ASN A 148 -18.57 12.91 -3.98
N ALA A 149 -18.86 12.04 -4.96
CA ALA A 149 -19.06 12.45 -6.34
C ALA A 149 -20.43 13.15 -6.53
N PRO A 150 -20.50 14.20 -7.38
CA PRO A 150 -21.78 14.79 -7.78
C PRO A 150 -22.70 13.75 -8.46
N PRO A 151 -24.04 13.92 -8.38
CA PRO A 151 -24.99 13.00 -9.01
C PRO A 151 -24.65 12.76 -10.50
N GLY A 152 -24.54 11.49 -10.89
CA GLY A 152 -24.23 11.09 -12.27
C GLY A 152 -22.75 11.12 -12.66
N LYS A 153 -21.83 11.47 -11.73
CA LYS A 153 -20.37 11.52 -12.00
C LYS A 153 -19.56 10.46 -11.25
N HIS A 154 -20.21 9.51 -10.57
CA HIS A 154 -19.54 8.48 -9.78
C HIS A 154 -18.47 7.70 -10.57
N ALA A 155 -18.73 7.36 -11.84
CA ALA A 155 -17.77 6.63 -12.69
C ALA A 155 -16.50 7.45 -13.02
N TRP A 156 -16.59 8.77 -13.10
CA TRP A 156 -15.44 9.65 -13.36
C TRP A 156 -14.57 9.87 -12.11
N TYR A 157 -15.16 9.74 -10.92
CA TYR A 157 -14.48 9.92 -9.65
C TYR A 157 -13.96 8.59 -9.06
N GLY A 158 -14.33 7.45 -9.64
CA GLY A 158 -13.85 6.12 -9.25
C GLY A 158 -12.77 5.53 -10.17
N MET A 159 -12.37 6.27 -11.22
CA MET A 159 -11.19 5.99 -12.06
C MET A 159 -9.97 6.72 -11.50
#